data_AF-A0A2P4SXA4-F1
#
_entry.id   AF-A0A2P4SXA4-F1
#
_cell.length_a   1.000
_cell.length_b   1.000
_cell.length_c   1.000
_cell.angle_alpha   90.00
_cell.angle_beta   90.00
_cell.angle_gamma   90.00
#
_symmetry.space_group_name_H-M   'P 1'
#
loop_
_entity.id
_entity.type
_entity.pdbx_description
1 polymer ?
#
loop_
_entity_poly.entity_id
_entity_poly.type
_entity_poly.pdbx_seq_one_letter_code
_entity_poly.pdbx_strand_id
1 'polypeptide(L)'
;SETITFPCERWLAKSEDDGEIIRELVPSDIFTEKLMKDGTLKQIEEEVEDPLEVHTYKISVFTGDIYGAGTDANVFLNIYGDLGDTGERKLSKSETNFNKFERGQEDTFTIQAVDLGILYKIKIRHDNSMFSPDWFLEKVEILDETTEESFVFLCERWLSKKKEDKKIERTLYEQSYDGERRSLSESSVSLSSLDSSGNPKEKKSRLVKSAEEGLLIPYHITVTTGTEYDSSTDSRVFIIIMGPQKVQTERLWLDLPEGKDEFADGSVEKFSVWGLDVGEIKKVESLEDPGLEKTINHC
;
A
#
# COMPACT_ATOMS: atom_id res chain seq x y z
N SER A 1 13.17 24.69 -13.25
CA SER A 1 12.60 23.35 -13.02
C SER A 1 13.14 22.84 -11.70
N GLU A 2 12.43 21.91 -11.09
CA GLU A 2 12.87 21.18 -9.90
C GLU A 2 12.79 19.68 -10.24
N THR A 3 13.83 18.95 -9.89
CA THR A 3 13.94 17.49 -10.08
C THR A 3 14.29 16.89 -8.73
N ILE A 4 13.53 15.90 -8.29
CA ILE A 4 13.74 15.22 -7.01
C ILE A 4 14.12 13.76 -7.29
N THR A 5 15.19 13.29 -6.67
CA THR A 5 15.72 11.93 -6.84
C THR A 5 15.23 11.03 -5.71
N PHE A 6 14.77 9.83 -6.08
CA PHE A 6 14.30 8.80 -5.15
C PHE A 6 15.08 7.51 -5.42
N PRO A 7 16.20 7.27 -4.71
CA PRO A 7 17.00 6.07 -4.92
C PRO A 7 16.25 4.85 -4.38
N CYS A 8 16.09 3.81 -5.22
CA CYS A 8 15.51 2.53 -4.80
C CYS A 8 16.60 1.58 -4.26
N GLU A 9 17.75 1.51 -4.95
CA GLU A 9 18.94 0.70 -4.60
C GLU A 9 18.68 -0.78 -4.29
N ARG A 10 17.50 -1.28 -4.64
CA ARG A 10 17.05 -2.65 -4.39
C ARG A 10 16.17 -3.14 -5.51
N TRP A 11 16.06 -4.46 -5.57
CA TRP A 11 15.20 -5.14 -6.52
C TRP A 11 13.72 -4.95 -6.17
N LEU A 12 12.89 -4.83 -7.22
CA LEU A 12 11.41 -4.82 -7.16
C LEU A 12 10.84 -6.15 -7.69
N ALA A 13 11.58 -7.25 -7.52
CA ALA A 13 11.26 -8.53 -8.15
C ALA A 13 11.09 -9.63 -7.09
N LYS A 14 10.15 -10.55 -7.33
CA LYS A 14 9.90 -11.69 -6.42
C LYS A 14 11.05 -12.71 -6.38
N SER A 15 11.86 -12.77 -7.44
CA SER A 15 12.97 -13.71 -7.59
C SER A 15 14.28 -13.19 -7.00
N GLU A 16 14.38 -11.88 -6.75
CA GLU A 16 15.62 -11.22 -6.36
C GLU A 16 15.50 -10.57 -4.98
N ASP A 17 16.65 -10.34 -4.33
CA ASP A 17 16.76 -9.67 -3.03
C ASP A 17 15.82 -10.25 -1.95
N ASP A 18 14.91 -9.43 -1.39
CA ASP A 18 13.93 -9.82 -0.38
C ASP A 18 12.62 -10.36 -0.99
N GLY A 19 12.45 -10.29 -2.31
CA GLY A 19 11.25 -10.72 -3.03
C GLY A 19 10.11 -9.70 -3.04
N GLU A 20 10.33 -8.49 -2.53
CA GLU A 20 9.33 -7.43 -2.49
C GLU A 20 9.27 -6.66 -3.81
N ILE A 21 8.06 -6.37 -4.26
CA ILE A 21 7.78 -5.64 -5.52
C ILE A 21 7.24 -4.24 -5.27
N ILE A 22 7.27 -3.82 -4.01
CA ILE A 22 6.72 -2.56 -3.51
C ILE A 22 7.81 -1.92 -2.66
N ARG A 23 8.19 -0.69 -2.99
CA ARG A 23 9.13 0.08 -2.17
C ARG A 23 8.61 1.47 -1.91
N GLU A 24 8.95 1.91 -0.72
CA GLU A 24 8.69 3.22 -0.19
C GLU A 24 9.99 4.00 -0.23
N LEU A 25 10.04 5.01 -1.11
CA LEU A 25 11.24 5.75 -1.43
C LEU A 25 11.13 7.17 -0.89
N VAL A 26 12.19 7.60 -0.20
CA VAL A 26 12.34 8.96 0.33
C VAL A 26 13.25 9.78 -0.61
N PRO A 27 13.05 11.10 -0.69
CA PRO A 27 13.89 11.94 -1.54
C PRO A 27 15.32 12.00 -0.99
N SER A 28 16.32 11.84 -1.87
CA SER A 28 17.74 12.01 -1.52
C SER A 28 18.25 13.39 -1.90
N ASP A 29 17.96 13.82 -3.13
CA ASP A 29 18.54 15.01 -3.73
C ASP A 29 17.46 15.84 -4.43
N ILE A 30 17.55 17.15 -4.28
CA ILE A 30 16.71 18.12 -4.97
C ILE A 30 17.59 18.98 -5.86
N PHE A 31 17.39 18.87 -7.18
CA PHE A 31 18.06 19.68 -8.18
C PHE A 31 17.12 20.77 -8.70
N THR A 32 17.49 22.03 -8.53
CA THR A 32 16.73 23.20 -8.97
C THR A 32 17.49 24.01 -10.01
N GLU A 33 16.86 24.22 -11.17
CA GLU A 33 17.35 25.13 -12.21
C GLU A 33 16.48 26.39 -12.29
N LYS A 34 17.08 27.56 -11.99
CA LYS A 34 16.42 28.88 -11.99
C LYS A 34 17.09 29.82 -12.97
N LEU A 35 16.30 30.34 -13.93
CA LEU A 35 16.74 31.44 -14.79
C LEU A 35 16.71 32.74 -14.00
N MET A 36 17.87 33.34 -13.78
CA MET A 36 18.03 34.59 -13.06
C MET A 36 17.67 35.79 -13.95
N LYS A 37 17.39 36.93 -13.32
CA LYS A 37 16.98 38.17 -14.02
C LYS A 37 18.06 38.70 -14.98
N ASP A 38 19.31 38.30 -14.79
CA ASP A 38 20.45 38.64 -15.64
C ASP A 38 20.61 37.70 -16.85
N GLY A 39 19.72 36.73 -17.02
CA GLY A 39 19.76 35.75 -18.10
C GLY A 39 20.66 34.54 -17.83
N THR A 40 21.28 34.44 -16.65
CA THR A 40 22.08 33.26 -16.26
C THR A 40 21.21 32.14 -15.70
N LEU A 41 21.60 30.89 -15.94
CA LEU A 41 21.00 29.71 -15.32
C LEU A 41 21.74 29.43 -14.02
N LYS A 42 21.03 29.45 -12.89
CA LYS A 42 21.54 29.01 -11.59
C LYS A 42 21.07 27.58 -11.34
N GLN A 43 22.02 26.67 -11.21
CA GLN A 43 21.79 25.29 -10.80
C GLN A 43 22.13 25.17 -9.32
N ILE A 44 21.21 24.58 -8.55
CA ILE A 44 21.32 24.38 -7.11
C ILE A 44 21.01 22.90 -6.87
N GLU A 45 21.92 22.21 -6.21
CA GLU A 45 21.77 20.83 -5.78
C GLU A 45 21.77 20.84 -4.26
N GLU A 46 20.69 20.37 -3.66
CA GLU A 46 20.45 20.32 -2.23
C GLU A 46 20.25 18.86 -1.82
N GLU A 47 21.14 18.33 -0.98
CA GLU A 47 20.90 17.05 -0.29
C GLU A 47 19.79 17.26 0.75
N VAL A 48 18.88 16.29 0.85
CA VAL A 48 17.82 16.33 1.86
C VAL A 48 18.44 16.00 3.22
N GLU A 49 18.59 17.00 4.10
CA GLU A 49 19.27 16.84 5.40
C GLU A 49 18.53 15.89 6.36
N ASP A 50 17.20 15.87 6.34
CA ASP A 50 16.34 15.05 7.22
C ASP A 50 15.31 14.24 6.40
N PRO A 51 15.73 13.17 5.69
CA PRO A 51 14.78 12.26 5.04
C PRO A 51 13.99 11.48 6.11
N LEU A 52 12.76 11.06 5.77
CA LEU A 52 11.96 10.23 6.68
C LEU A 52 12.74 8.93 7.00
N GLU A 53 12.87 8.63 8.29
CA GLU A 53 13.57 7.43 8.74
C GLU A 53 12.80 6.17 8.31
N VAL A 54 13.52 5.16 7.81
CA VAL A 54 12.91 3.87 7.42
C VAL A 54 12.98 2.92 8.60
N HIS A 55 11.82 2.48 9.06
CA HIS A 55 11.66 1.53 10.15
C HIS A 55 11.43 0.11 9.60
N THR A 56 11.79 -0.88 10.42
CA THR A 56 11.51 -2.29 10.15
C THR A 56 10.39 -2.76 11.07
N TYR A 57 9.24 -3.09 10.47
CA TYR A 57 8.09 -3.61 11.17
C TYR A 57 8.03 -5.13 11.03
N LYS A 58 8.02 -5.81 12.16
CA LYS A 58 7.85 -7.26 12.26
C LYS A 58 6.40 -7.58 12.57
N ILE A 59 5.76 -8.36 11.70
CA ILE A 59 4.34 -8.68 11.74
C ILE A 59 4.17 -10.15 12.07
N SER A 60 3.59 -10.46 13.23
CA SER A 60 3.15 -11.82 13.59
C SER A 60 1.65 -11.96 13.37
N VAL A 61 1.27 -12.85 12.46
CA VAL A 61 -0.13 -13.16 12.13
C VAL A 61 -0.53 -14.48 12.78
N PHE A 62 -1.56 -14.45 13.62
CA PHE A 62 -2.03 -15.63 14.33
C PHE A 62 -3.31 -16.17 13.69
N THR A 63 -3.25 -17.37 13.14
CA THR A 63 -4.41 -18.08 12.60
C THR A 63 -5.05 -18.92 13.71
N GLY A 64 -6.36 -18.76 13.95
CA GLY A 64 -6.99 -19.39 15.11
C GLY A 64 -7.01 -20.93 15.03
N ASP A 65 -7.00 -21.57 16.19
CA ASP A 65 -7.03 -23.04 16.31
C ASP A 65 -8.46 -23.60 16.25
N ILE A 66 -9.15 -23.37 15.14
CA ILE A 66 -10.47 -23.96 14.87
C ILE A 66 -10.50 -24.72 13.55
N TYR A 67 -11.42 -25.68 13.43
CA TYR A 67 -11.49 -26.55 12.25
C TYR A 67 -11.68 -25.74 10.95
N GLY A 68 -10.77 -25.94 9.99
CA GLY A 68 -10.77 -25.25 8.70
C GLY A 68 -10.48 -23.76 8.79
N ALA A 69 -9.71 -23.33 9.80
CA ALA A 69 -9.25 -21.95 9.97
C ALA A 69 -8.13 -21.54 9.02
N GLY A 70 -7.36 -22.50 8.50
CA GLY A 70 -6.21 -22.20 7.64
C GLY A 70 -6.60 -21.82 6.22
N THR A 71 -5.76 -21.01 5.57
CA THR A 71 -5.99 -20.57 4.19
C THR A 71 -4.80 -20.74 3.28
N ASP A 72 -5.08 -21.14 2.04
CA ASP A 72 -4.11 -21.12 0.96
C ASP A 72 -4.10 -19.76 0.23
N ALA A 73 -5.08 -18.87 0.45
CA ALA A 73 -5.22 -17.65 -0.34
C ALA A 73 -4.08 -16.65 -0.12
N ASN A 74 -3.86 -15.76 -1.07
CA ASN A 74 -2.88 -14.67 -0.89
C ASN A 74 -3.41 -13.65 0.11
N VAL A 75 -2.65 -13.38 1.18
CA VAL A 75 -2.97 -12.40 2.22
C VAL A 75 -2.25 -11.08 1.99
N PHE A 76 -2.95 -9.98 2.25
CA PHE A 76 -2.47 -8.62 2.09
C PHE A 76 -2.75 -7.81 3.36
N LEU A 77 -1.83 -6.92 3.72
CA LEU A 77 -1.88 -6.07 4.91
C LEU A 77 -1.56 -4.63 4.54
N ASN A 78 -2.32 -3.67 5.07
CA ASN A 78 -1.96 -2.26 5.10
C ASN A 78 -1.95 -1.81 6.58
N ILE A 79 -0.84 -1.18 6.99
CA ILE A 79 -0.62 -0.68 8.35
C ILE A 79 -0.74 0.85 8.32
N TYR A 80 -1.54 1.42 9.21
CA TYR A 80 -1.77 2.85 9.31
C TYR A 80 -1.28 3.39 10.65
N GLY A 81 -0.43 4.41 10.57
CA GLY A 81 -0.04 5.25 11.70
C GLY A 81 -0.43 6.71 11.48
N ASP A 82 -0.14 7.54 12.48
CA ASP A 82 -0.48 8.97 12.45
C ASP A 82 0.36 9.73 11.43
N LEU A 83 1.59 9.29 11.15
CA LEU A 83 2.47 9.88 10.15
C LEU A 83 2.26 9.35 8.73
N GLY A 84 1.59 8.19 8.55
CA GLY A 84 1.39 7.64 7.21
C GLY A 84 0.73 6.26 7.17
N ASP A 85 0.83 5.60 6.03
CA ASP A 85 0.50 4.18 5.89
C ASP A 85 1.47 3.47 4.94
N THR A 86 1.54 2.15 5.08
CA THR A 86 2.48 1.34 4.30
C THR A 86 2.04 1.13 2.86
N GLY A 87 0.84 1.54 2.46
CA GLY A 87 0.18 0.95 1.29
C GLY A 87 -0.17 -0.53 1.55
N GLU A 88 -0.72 -1.20 0.55
CA GLU A 88 -1.09 -2.60 0.66
C GLU A 88 0.08 -3.53 0.31
N ARG A 89 0.55 -4.31 1.29
CA ARG A 89 1.69 -5.22 1.21
C ARG A 89 1.21 -6.67 1.16
N LYS A 90 1.78 -7.48 0.27
CA LYS A 90 1.47 -8.92 0.20
C LYS A 90 2.35 -9.68 1.17
N LEU A 91 1.74 -10.46 2.07
CA LEU A 91 2.47 -11.29 3.03
C LEU A 91 2.92 -12.61 2.39
N SER A 92 4.00 -12.53 1.59
CA SER A 92 4.40 -13.60 0.67
C SER A 92 5.37 -14.63 1.30
N LYS A 93 6.32 -14.16 2.12
CA LYS A 93 7.45 -14.94 2.64
C LYS A 93 7.50 -14.81 4.16
N SER A 94 7.03 -15.87 4.84
CA SER A 94 7.11 -15.96 6.30
C SER A 94 8.49 -16.42 6.70
N GLU A 95 9.03 -15.85 7.78
CA GLU A 95 10.31 -16.23 8.39
C GLU A 95 10.21 -17.57 9.15
N THR A 96 8.99 -17.97 9.49
CA THR A 96 8.72 -19.08 10.42
C THR A 96 8.22 -20.32 9.70
N ASN A 97 7.33 -20.18 8.71
CA ASN A 97 6.71 -21.31 8.03
C ASN A 97 6.72 -21.14 6.51
N PHE A 98 7.02 -22.23 5.81
CA PHE A 98 6.91 -22.26 4.34
C PHE A 98 5.45 -22.24 3.88
N ASN A 99 4.62 -23.08 4.50
CA ASN A 99 3.18 -23.09 4.31
C ASN A 99 2.53 -22.20 5.37
N LYS A 100 2.01 -21.06 4.95
CA LYS A 100 1.59 -19.94 5.81
C LYS A 100 0.11 -20.03 6.12
N PHE A 101 -0.30 -19.32 7.16
CA PHE A 101 -1.70 -19.08 7.54
C PHE A 101 -2.48 -20.37 7.80
N GLU A 102 -1.79 -21.37 8.33
CA GLU A 102 -2.37 -22.65 8.67
C GLU A 102 -3.02 -22.61 10.06
N ARG A 103 -3.98 -23.51 10.28
CA ARG A 103 -4.73 -23.56 11.55
C ARG A 103 -3.78 -23.62 12.76
N GLY A 104 -3.96 -22.70 13.71
CA GLY A 104 -3.20 -22.66 14.96
C GLY A 104 -1.73 -22.24 14.80
N GLN A 105 -1.32 -21.77 13.61
CA GLN A 105 0.03 -21.30 13.36
C GLN A 105 0.16 -19.79 13.56
N GLU A 106 1.38 -19.40 13.93
CA GLU A 106 1.87 -18.02 13.90
C GLU A 106 2.82 -17.90 12.70
N ASP A 107 2.58 -16.89 11.88
CA ASP A 107 3.42 -16.54 10.74
C ASP A 107 4.01 -15.15 10.88
N THR A 108 5.34 -15.08 10.86
CA THR A 108 6.09 -13.82 11.01
C THR A 108 6.58 -13.30 9.67
N PHE A 109 6.37 -12.00 9.41
CA PHE A 109 6.79 -11.28 8.22
C PHE A 109 7.54 -10.01 8.61
N THR A 110 8.36 -9.50 7.69
CA THR A 110 9.10 -8.25 7.89
C THR A 110 8.75 -7.28 6.75
N ILE A 111 8.35 -6.06 7.11
CA ILE A 111 8.03 -4.97 6.17
C ILE A 111 8.88 -3.76 6.54
N GLN A 112 9.57 -3.18 5.56
CA GLN A 112 10.23 -1.89 5.72
C GLN A 112 9.34 -0.79 5.16
N ALA A 113 9.15 0.27 5.94
CA ALA A 113 8.36 1.45 5.58
C ALA A 113 8.95 2.68 6.31
N VAL A 114 8.57 3.91 5.93
CA VAL A 114 8.97 5.07 6.73
C VAL A 114 8.37 4.98 8.14
N ASP A 115 8.90 5.77 9.06
CA ASP A 115 8.28 5.98 10.36
C ASP A 115 6.79 6.33 10.20
N LEU A 116 5.93 5.43 10.66
CA LEU A 116 4.48 5.58 10.63
C LEU A 116 3.98 6.29 11.88
N GLY A 117 4.86 6.52 12.87
CA GLY A 117 4.53 6.98 14.20
C GLY A 117 3.66 5.96 14.95
N ILE A 118 2.65 6.44 15.66
CA ILE A 118 1.80 5.59 16.49
C ILE A 118 0.80 4.83 15.60
N LEU A 119 0.96 3.51 15.52
CA LEU A 119 0.06 2.64 14.77
C LEU A 119 -1.31 2.57 15.45
N TYR A 120 -2.38 2.86 14.70
CA TYR A 120 -3.74 2.85 15.24
C TYR A 120 -4.72 1.96 14.48
N LYS A 121 -4.39 1.56 13.25
CA LYS A 121 -5.31 0.79 12.40
C LYS A 121 -4.53 -0.12 11.47
N ILE A 122 -5.06 -1.31 11.23
CA ILE A 122 -4.64 -2.15 10.12
C ILE A 122 -5.81 -2.57 9.26
N LYS A 123 -5.52 -2.87 8.00
CA LYS A 123 -6.45 -3.45 7.06
C LYS A 123 -5.85 -4.72 6.50
N ILE A 124 -6.47 -5.85 6.80
CA ILE A 124 -6.00 -7.17 6.37
C ILE A 124 -7.08 -7.86 5.53
N ARG A 125 -6.67 -8.46 4.42
CA ARG A 125 -7.57 -9.16 3.50
C ARG A 125 -6.90 -10.34 2.82
N HIS A 126 -7.69 -11.17 2.17
CA HIS A 126 -7.18 -12.14 1.18
C HIS A 126 -7.90 -11.95 -0.17
N ASP A 127 -7.34 -12.51 -1.24
CA ASP A 127 -7.92 -12.41 -2.59
C ASP A 127 -8.95 -13.51 -2.92
N ASN A 128 -9.19 -14.43 -1.98
CA ASN A 128 -10.08 -15.58 -2.17
C ASN A 128 -9.64 -16.50 -3.34
N SER A 129 -8.35 -16.50 -3.68
CA SER A 129 -7.76 -17.45 -4.64
C SER A 129 -7.51 -18.82 -3.99
N MET A 130 -7.02 -19.77 -4.79
CA MET A 130 -6.58 -21.10 -4.35
C MET A 130 -7.70 -21.99 -3.75
N PHE A 131 -7.33 -23.17 -3.25
CA PHE A 131 -8.29 -24.25 -2.96
C PHE A 131 -9.09 -24.03 -1.67
N SER A 132 -8.45 -23.58 -0.59
CA SER A 132 -9.11 -23.30 0.69
C SER A 132 -8.96 -21.82 1.09
N PRO A 133 -9.79 -20.90 0.55
CA PRO A 133 -9.67 -19.47 0.83
C PRO A 133 -10.31 -19.03 2.15
N ASP A 134 -11.01 -19.92 2.86
CA ASP A 134 -11.65 -19.55 4.13
C ASP A 134 -10.58 -19.42 5.22
N TRP A 135 -10.52 -18.29 5.89
CA TRP A 135 -9.51 -18.03 6.91
C TRP A 135 -10.14 -17.58 8.22
N PHE A 136 -9.69 -18.08 9.37
CA PHE A 136 -10.05 -17.53 10.66
C PHE A 136 -8.83 -16.85 11.27
N LEU A 137 -8.84 -15.52 11.25
CA LEU A 137 -7.78 -14.69 11.82
C LEU A 137 -8.09 -14.44 13.30
N GLU A 138 -7.15 -14.80 14.17
CA GLU A 138 -7.25 -14.56 15.61
C GLU A 138 -6.81 -13.12 15.94
N LYS A 139 -5.55 -12.80 15.64
CA LYS A 139 -4.97 -11.47 15.88
C LYS A 139 -3.78 -11.22 14.97
N VAL A 140 -3.36 -9.96 14.88
CA VAL A 140 -2.10 -9.52 14.29
C VAL A 140 -1.34 -8.72 15.32
N GLU A 141 -0.06 -9.05 15.51
CA GLU A 141 0.86 -8.30 16.36
C GLU A 141 1.92 -7.64 15.47
N ILE A 142 2.22 -6.38 15.73
CA ILE A 142 3.22 -5.61 14.99
C ILE A 142 4.24 -5.07 15.99
N LEU A 143 5.51 -5.37 15.78
CA LEU A 143 6.65 -4.82 16.50
C LEU A 143 7.40 -3.88 15.56
N ASP A 144 7.55 -2.63 15.94
CA ASP A 144 8.54 -1.74 15.33
C ASP A 144 9.91 -2.05 15.96
N GLU A 145 10.82 -2.63 15.18
CA GLU A 145 12.15 -3.03 15.69
C GLU A 145 13.06 -1.83 15.96
N THR A 146 12.76 -0.65 15.39
CA THR A 146 13.54 0.57 15.62
C THR A 146 13.16 1.21 16.96
N THR A 147 11.87 1.29 17.26
CA THR A 147 11.35 1.93 18.49
C THR A 147 11.11 0.95 19.64
N GLU A 148 11.15 -0.35 19.36
CA GLU A 148 10.79 -1.46 20.26
C GLU A 148 9.32 -1.41 20.73
N GLU A 149 8.45 -0.66 20.05
CA GLU A 149 7.02 -0.56 20.36
C GLU A 149 6.23 -1.73 19.75
N SER A 150 5.26 -2.25 20.52
CA SER A 150 4.43 -3.38 20.10
C SER A 150 2.94 -3.03 20.11
N PHE A 151 2.24 -3.43 19.04
CA PHE A 151 0.85 -3.12 18.79
C PHE A 151 0.07 -4.40 18.52
N VAL A 152 -1.10 -4.55 19.15
CA VAL A 152 -1.93 -5.77 19.03
C VAL A 152 -3.30 -5.43 18.44
N PHE A 153 -3.63 -6.08 17.33
CA PHE A 153 -4.89 -5.93 16.61
C PHE A 153 -5.70 -7.23 16.68
N LEU A 154 -6.73 -7.27 17.53
CA LEU A 154 -7.60 -8.44 17.67
C LEU A 154 -8.60 -8.52 16.52
N CYS A 155 -8.84 -9.73 16.01
CA CYS A 155 -9.82 -10.01 14.96
C CYS A 155 -10.88 -11.01 15.41
N GLU A 156 -10.46 -12.24 15.73
CA GLU A 156 -11.29 -13.39 16.14
C GLU A 156 -12.49 -13.68 15.23
N ARG A 157 -12.31 -13.53 13.90
CA ARG A 157 -13.40 -13.62 12.92
C ARG A 157 -12.97 -14.31 11.63
N TRP A 158 -13.96 -14.84 10.91
CA TRP A 158 -13.76 -15.44 9.60
C TRP A 158 -13.56 -14.36 8.53
N LEU A 159 -12.54 -14.51 7.70
CA LEU A 159 -12.43 -13.88 6.40
C LEU A 159 -12.79 -14.95 5.35
N SER A 160 -14.00 -14.87 4.82
CA SER A 160 -14.57 -15.90 3.95
C SER A 160 -15.74 -15.33 3.16
N LYS A 161 -15.97 -15.81 1.93
CA LYS A 161 -17.21 -15.51 1.18
C LYS A 161 -18.41 -16.38 1.59
N LYS A 162 -18.17 -17.45 2.35
CA LYS A 162 -19.16 -18.49 2.68
C LYS A 162 -19.53 -18.51 4.16
N LYS A 163 -18.59 -18.15 5.03
CA LYS A 163 -18.75 -18.16 6.49
C LYS A 163 -19.05 -16.75 7.02
N GLU A 164 -19.70 -16.71 8.17
CA GLU A 164 -19.97 -15.49 8.94
C GLU A 164 -20.62 -14.36 8.12
N ASP A 165 -20.01 -13.16 8.08
CA ASP A 165 -20.53 -11.97 7.41
C ASP A 165 -20.16 -11.90 5.93
N LYS A 166 -19.55 -12.97 5.39
CA LYS A 166 -19.16 -13.12 3.99
C LYS A 166 -18.14 -12.08 3.51
N LYS A 167 -17.36 -11.50 4.42
CA LYS A 167 -16.30 -10.55 4.10
C LYS A 167 -14.94 -11.26 4.08
N ILE A 168 -14.09 -10.84 3.15
CA ILE A 168 -12.70 -11.33 2.98
C ILE A 168 -11.67 -10.30 3.44
N GLU A 169 -12.12 -9.31 4.19
CA GLU A 169 -11.37 -8.13 4.62
C GLU A 169 -11.82 -7.69 6.01
N ARG A 170 -10.86 -7.25 6.83
CA ARG A 170 -11.05 -6.70 8.16
C ARG A 170 -10.26 -5.40 8.32
N THR A 171 -10.92 -4.40 8.90
CA THR A 171 -10.25 -3.20 9.42
C THR A 171 -10.25 -3.30 10.94
N LEU A 172 -9.07 -3.37 11.53
CA LEU A 172 -8.86 -3.55 12.95
C LEU A 172 -8.20 -2.29 13.51
N TYR A 173 -8.47 -1.99 14.78
CA TYR A 173 -7.93 -0.83 15.48
C TYR A 173 -7.21 -1.30 16.74
N GLU A 174 -6.17 -0.56 17.11
CA GLU A 174 -5.43 -0.79 18.34
C GLU A 174 -6.36 -0.57 19.56
N GLN A 175 -6.24 -1.40 20.59
CA GLN A 175 -7.24 -1.47 21.68
C GLN A 175 -7.38 -0.15 22.46
N SER A 176 -6.33 0.67 22.52
CA SER A 176 -6.32 1.96 23.20
C SER A 176 -6.74 3.14 22.31
N TYR A 177 -7.01 2.93 21.02
CA TYR A 177 -7.41 3.98 20.09
C TYR A 177 -8.88 4.43 20.27
N ASP A 178 -9.07 5.67 20.74
CA ASP A 178 -10.35 6.37 20.98
C ASP A 178 -10.91 7.09 19.72
N GLY A 179 -10.22 7.06 18.57
CA GLY A 179 -10.64 7.83 17.39
C GLY A 179 -12.08 7.49 16.93
N GLU A 180 -12.87 8.53 16.61
CA GLU A 180 -14.33 8.51 16.36
C GLU A 180 -14.87 7.14 15.90
N ARG A 181 -15.32 6.36 16.88
CA ARG A 181 -15.98 5.08 16.72
C ARG A 181 -17.35 5.29 16.06
N ARG A 182 -17.38 5.57 14.75
CA ARG A 182 -18.63 5.54 13.98
C ARG A 182 -19.06 4.09 13.85
N SER A 183 -19.85 3.68 14.84
CA SER A 183 -20.61 2.45 14.89
C SER A 183 -21.40 2.29 13.59
N LEU A 184 -20.87 1.51 12.65
CA LEU A 184 -21.68 0.81 11.65
C LEU A 184 -22.16 -0.50 12.30
N SER A 185 -22.88 -0.37 13.40
CA SER A 185 -23.66 -1.47 13.97
C SER A 185 -25.14 -1.17 13.70
N GLU A 186 -25.75 -2.13 13.01
CA GLU A 186 -27.19 -2.37 12.92
C GLU A 186 -28.00 -1.45 12.01
N SER A 187 -28.23 -1.95 10.80
CA SER A 187 -29.54 -1.81 10.17
C SER A 187 -30.05 -3.21 9.82
N SER A 188 -30.47 -3.94 10.86
CA SER A 188 -31.47 -4.99 10.72
C SER A 188 -32.80 -4.33 10.35
N VAL A 189 -32.98 -4.00 9.07
CA VAL A 189 -34.30 -3.65 8.54
C VAL A 189 -35.09 -4.94 8.34
N SER A 190 -35.80 -5.34 9.40
CA SER A 190 -36.92 -6.26 9.28
C SER A 190 -37.98 -5.63 8.38
N LEU A 191 -38.24 -6.28 7.25
CA LEU A 191 -39.37 -5.99 6.36
C LEU A 191 -40.68 -6.37 7.04
N SER A 192 -41.40 -5.39 7.57
CA SER A 192 -42.84 -5.51 7.78
C SER A 192 -43.50 -4.14 7.87
N SER A 193 -44.20 -3.74 6.80
CA SER A 193 -45.59 -3.22 6.85
C SER A 193 -45.95 -2.52 5.55
N LEU A 194 -47.04 -2.98 4.93
CA LEU A 194 -47.74 -2.31 3.85
C LEU A 194 -48.37 -0.98 4.31
N ASP A 195 -48.50 -0.12 3.31
CA ASP A 195 -49.11 1.21 3.19
C ASP A 195 -50.46 1.42 3.90
N SER A 196 -50.68 2.65 4.38
CA SER A 196 -51.89 3.44 4.11
C SER A 196 -51.66 4.90 4.51
N SER A 197 -51.31 5.78 3.56
CA SER A 197 -51.63 7.23 3.46
C SER A 197 -50.46 8.07 2.91
N GLY A 198 -50.64 8.59 1.69
CA GLY A 198 -49.63 9.33 0.95
C GLY A 198 -49.30 10.73 1.47
N ASN A 199 -48.01 11.07 1.41
CA ASN A 199 -47.47 12.20 0.64
C ASN A 199 -45.92 12.12 0.66
N PRO A 200 -45.18 12.37 -0.45
CA PRO A 200 -43.73 12.35 -0.43
C PRO A 200 -43.19 13.62 0.24
N LYS A 201 -42.42 13.47 1.31
CA LYS A 201 -41.48 14.50 1.78
C LYS A 201 -40.08 14.12 1.31
N GLU A 202 -39.64 14.74 0.23
CA GLU A 202 -38.21 14.82 -0.10
C GLU A 202 -37.47 15.46 1.08
N LYS A 203 -36.79 14.63 1.88
CA LYS A 203 -35.65 15.09 2.67
C LYS A 203 -34.40 14.71 1.88
N LYS A 204 -33.89 15.66 1.09
CA LYS A 204 -32.51 15.65 0.61
C LYS A 204 -31.61 15.49 1.84
N SER A 205 -31.14 14.27 2.09
CA SER A 205 -30.03 14.06 2.99
C SER A 205 -28.84 14.74 2.35
N ARG A 206 -28.46 15.87 2.94
CA ARG A 206 -27.27 16.64 2.63
C ARG A 206 -26.04 15.81 3.00
N LEU A 207 -25.73 14.82 2.17
CA LEU A 207 -24.42 14.18 2.10
C LEU A 207 -23.66 14.90 0.98
N VAL A 208 -23.21 16.11 1.30
CA VAL A 208 -22.02 16.64 0.65
C VAL A 208 -20.88 16.12 1.51
N LYS A 209 -20.35 14.94 1.18
CA LYS A 209 -18.94 14.68 1.49
C LYS A 209 -18.19 15.54 0.49
N SER A 210 -17.59 16.61 0.98
CA SER A 210 -16.67 17.44 0.22
C SER A 210 -15.60 16.52 -0.37
N ALA A 211 -15.69 16.24 -1.67
CA ALA A 211 -14.51 15.93 -2.43
C ALA A 211 -13.72 17.24 -2.46
N GLU A 212 -12.60 17.30 -1.78
CA GLU A 212 -11.59 18.29 -2.15
C GLU A 212 -11.13 17.87 -3.56
N GLU A 213 -11.76 18.45 -4.58
CA GLU A 213 -11.25 18.44 -5.95
C GLU A 213 -9.95 19.25 -5.93
N GLY A 214 -8.86 18.61 -5.51
CA GLY A 214 -7.54 19.23 -5.56
C GLY A 214 -7.09 19.40 -7.01
N LEU A 215 -6.18 20.35 -7.22
CA LEU A 215 -5.65 20.68 -8.54
C LEU A 215 -4.90 19.47 -9.11
N LEU A 216 -5.19 19.09 -10.36
CA LEU A 216 -4.37 18.12 -11.07
C LEU A 216 -3.23 18.85 -11.82
N ILE A 217 -2.00 18.40 -11.65
CA ILE A 217 -0.81 18.94 -12.32
C ILE A 217 -0.09 17.85 -13.12
N PRO A 218 0.65 18.22 -14.18
CA PRO A 218 1.51 17.27 -14.88
C PRO A 218 2.77 16.99 -14.07
N TYR A 219 3.02 15.71 -13.81
CA TYR A 219 4.28 15.19 -13.28
C TYR A 219 5.14 14.66 -14.43
N HIS A 220 6.39 15.10 -14.48
CA HIS A 220 7.39 14.58 -15.41
C HIS A 220 8.29 13.58 -14.68
N ILE A 221 8.14 12.30 -15.00
CA ILE A 221 8.78 11.19 -14.29
C ILE A 221 9.87 10.63 -15.20
N THR A 222 11.06 10.44 -14.65
CA THR A 222 12.14 9.70 -15.32
C THR A 222 12.42 8.45 -14.49
N VAL A 223 12.31 7.28 -15.10
CA VAL A 223 12.65 5.99 -14.50
C VAL A 223 13.95 5.52 -15.10
N THR A 224 14.91 5.14 -14.25
CA THR A 224 16.17 4.53 -14.65
C THR A 224 16.25 3.14 -14.04
N THR A 225 16.42 2.11 -14.87
CA THR A 225 16.61 0.73 -14.39
C THR A 225 18.08 0.46 -14.09
N GLY A 226 18.34 -0.56 -13.26
CA GLY A 226 19.70 -1.01 -12.94
C GLY A 226 20.44 -1.54 -14.17
N THR A 227 21.77 -1.48 -14.16
CA THR A 227 22.63 -2.02 -15.23
C THR A 227 23.05 -3.47 -14.96
N GLU A 228 22.51 -4.10 -13.93
CA GLU A 228 22.83 -5.48 -13.58
C GLU A 228 22.06 -6.45 -14.50
N TYR A 229 22.55 -7.69 -14.58
CA TYR A 229 21.87 -8.72 -15.35
C TYR A 229 20.48 -8.97 -14.75
N ASP A 230 19.46 -9.08 -15.60
CA ASP A 230 18.05 -9.28 -15.24
C ASP A 230 17.35 -8.07 -14.59
N SER A 231 17.95 -6.87 -14.63
CA SER A 231 17.32 -5.63 -14.14
C SER A 231 16.19 -5.08 -15.05
N SER A 232 15.72 -5.85 -16.02
CA SER A 232 14.60 -5.47 -16.89
C SER A 232 13.26 -5.96 -16.36
N THR A 233 12.17 -5.31 -16.76
CA THR A 233 10.81 -5.79 -16.46
C THR A 233 9.84 -5.44 -17.58
N ASP A 234 8.97 -6.39 -17.95
CA ASP A 234 7.82 -6.16 -18.83
C ASP A 234 6.50 -5.98 -18.07
N SER A 235 6.58 -5.96 -16.74
CA SER A 235 5.43 -5.66 -15.89
C SER A 235 5.07 -4.18 -15.98
N ARG A 236 3.79 -3.90 -15.72
CA ARG A 236 3.34 -2.51 -15.63
C ARG A 236 3.83 -1.90 -14.33
N VAL A 237 4.34 -0.68 -14.42
CA VAL A 237 4.83 0.07 -13.26
C VAL A 237 3.84 1.19 -12.96
N PHE A 238 3.58 1.44 -11.69
CA PHE A 238 2.90 2.66 -11.25
C PHE A 238 3.61 3.28 -10.07
N ILE A 239 3.38 4.58 -9.87
CA ILE A 239 3.81 5.27 -8.67
C ILE A 239 2.63 5.92 -7.95
N ILE A 240 2.77 6.09 -6.63
CA ILE A 240 1.91 6.93 -5.81
C ILE A 240 2.81 7.98 -5.17
N ILE A 241 2.51 9.25 -5.45
CA ILE A 241 3.26 10.38 -4.91
C ILE A 241 2.52 10.85 -3.65
N MET A 242 3.25 10.95 -2.53
CA MET A 242 2.73 11.35 -1.24
C MET A 242 3.33 12.68 -0.79
N GLY A 243 2.47 13.59 -0.36
CA GLY A 243 2.84 14.85 0.27
C GLY A 243 2.40 14.94 1.73
N PRO A 244 2.51 16.12 2.35
CA PRO A 244 2.14 16.33 3.75
C PRO A 244 0.66 16.01 4.03
N GLN A 245 0.35 15.75 5.30
CA GLN A 245 -1.04 15.62 5.80
C GLN A 245 -1.85 14.51 5.09
N LYS A 246 -1.19 13.43 4.65
CA LYS A 246 -1.81 12.28 3.97
C LYS A 246 -2.44 12.60 2.61
N VAL A 247 -2.02 13.71 1.99
CA VAL A 247 -2.36 14.02 0.60
C VAL A 247 -1.53 13.11 -0.31
N GLN A 248 -2.20 12.36 -1.19
CA GLN A 248 -1.53 11.46 -2.13
C GLN A 248 -2.25 11.43 -3.47
N THR A 249 -1.51 11.08 -4.53
CA THR A 249 -2.10 10.82 -5.84
C THR A 249 -2.87 9.49 -5.85
N GLU A 250 -3.70 9.27 -6.86
CA GLU A 250 -4.06 7.91 -7.24
C GLU A 250 -2.85 7.18 -7.85
N ARG A 251 -3.02 5.92 -8.26
CA ARG A 251 -1.99 5.16 -8.98
C ARG A 251 -1.70 5.82 -10.32
N LEU A 252 -0.51 6.38 -10.47
CA LEU A 252 -0.03 6.96 -11.71
C LEU A 252 0.70 5.89 -12.52
N TRP A 253 0.01 5.31 -13.50
CA TRP A 253 0.57 4.28 -14.37
C TRP A 253 1.62 4.87 -15.32
N LEU A 254 2.77 4.20 -15.41
CA LEU A 254 3.88 4.55 -16.28
C LEU A 254 3.82 3.67 -17.53
N ASP A 255 2.80 3.92 -18.35
CA ASP A 255 2.59 3.14 -19.57
C ASP A 255 3.70 3.43 -20.59
N LEU A 256 4.38 2.37 -21.03
CA LEU A 256 5.45 2.47 -22.03
C LEU A 256 4.90 3.01 -23.35
N PRO A 257 5.68 3.85 -24.05
CA PRO A 257 5.28 4.38 -25.35
C PRO A 257 5.14 3.26 -26.39
N GLU A 258 4.31 3.52 -27.40
CA GLU A 258 3.97 2.55 -28.45
C GLU A 258 5.23 2.00 -29.14
N GLY A 259 5.40 0.67 -29.12
CA GLY A 259 6.58 -0.02 -29.66
C GLY A 259 7.64 -0.42 -28.64
N LYS A 260 7.46 -0.07 -27.36
CA LYS A 260 8.20 -0.66 -26.23
C LYS A 260 7.27 -1.58 -25.42
N ASP A 261 7.78 -2.75 -25.09
CA ASP A 261 7.10 -3.78 -24.31
C ASP A 261 7.75 -4.04 -22.95
N GLU A 262 8.95 -3.49 -22.70
CA GLU A 262 9.67 -3.63 -21.44
C GLU A 262 10.45 -2.36 -21.04
N PHE A 263 10.68 -2.24 -19.74
CA PHE A 263 11.74 -1.42 -19.15
C PHE A 263 13.04 -2.23 -19.22
N ALA A 264 13.86 -2.02 -20.26
CA ALA A 264 15.10 -2.77 -20.47
C ALA A 264 16.17 -2.46 -19.41
N ASP A 265 17.19 -3.31 -19.27
CA ASP A 265 18.32 -3.09 -18.37
C ASP A 265 19.12 -1.82 -18.74
N GLY A 266 19.49 -1.02 -17.73
CA GLY A 266 20.20 0.25 -17.91
C GLY A 266 19.45 1.30 -18.73
N SER A 267 18.13 1.14 -18.90
CA SER A 267 17.31 2.05 -19.70
C SER A 267 16.89 3.27 -18.90
N VAL A 268 16.57 4.35 -19.63
CA VAL A 268 16.03 5.59 -19.07
C VAL A 268 14.74 5.90 -19.82
N GLU A 269 13.61 5.78 -19.13
CA GLU A 269 12.29 6.05 -19.67
C GLU A 269 11.70 7.33 -19.07
N LYS A 270 10.99 8.10 -19.89
CA LYS A 270 10.43 9.41 -19.50
C LYS A 270 8.92 9.44 -19.72
N PHE A 271 8.18 9.85 -18.70
CA PHE A 271 6.72 9.87 -18.68
C PHE A 271 6.20 11.26 -18.32
N SER A 272 5.00 11.58 -18.80
CA SER A 272 4.25 12.76 -18.40
C SER A 272 2.85 12.31 -18.00
N VAL A 273 2.58 12.30 -16.69
CA VAL A 273 1.31 11.82 -16.13
C VAL A 273 0.63 12.94 -15.35
N TRP A 274 -0.70 12.89 -15.25
CA TRP A 274 -1.46 13.88 -14.49
C TRP A 274 -1.85 13.29 -13.14
N GLY A 275 -1.56 14.01 -12.07
CA GLY A 275 -1.86 13.59 -10.70
C GLY A 275 -2.30 14.76 -9.84
N LEU A 276 -2.85 14.46 -8.67
CA LEU A 276 -3.18 15.44 -7.64
C LEU A 276 -1.93 16.21 -7.23
N ASP A 277 -2.01 17.53 -7.15
CA ASP A 277 -0.96 18.37 -6.59
C ASP A 277 -0.83 18.11 -5.10
N VAL A 278 0.19 17.33 -4.74
CA VAL A 278 0.51 17.00 -3.35
C VAL A 278 1.35 18.08 -2.65
N GLY A 279 1.71 19.16 -3.36
CA GLY A 279 2.65 20.16 -2.87
C GLY A 279 4.07 19.59 -2.76
N GLU A 280 4.64 19.63 -1.56
CA GLU A 280 5.95 19.04 -1.28
C GLU A 280 5.89 17.51 -1.38
N ILE A 281 6.79 16.89 -2.15
CA ILE A 281 6.84 15.43 -2.25
C ILE A 281 7.67 14.87 -1.08
N LYS A 282 7.02 14.13 -0.19
CA LYS A 282 7.66 13.50 0.97
C LYS A 282 8.15 12.08 0.69
N LYS A 283 7.44 11.37 -0.19
CA LYS A 283 7.71 9.97 -0.51
C LYS A 283 7.09 9.59 -1.84
N VAL A 284 7.66 8.60 -2.50
CA VAL A 284 7.04 7.85 -3.59
C VAL A 284 6.91 6.37 -3.21
N GLU A 285 5.72 5.79 -3.41
CA GLU A 285 5.59 4.33 -3.47
C GLU A 285 5.69 3.88 -4.93
N SER A 286 6.62 2.98 -5.21
CA SER A 286 6.81 2.37 -6.53
C SER A 286 6.36 0.92 -6.50
N LEU A 287 5.56 0.52 -7.48
CA LEU A 287 5.10 -0.86 -7.65
C LEU A 287 5.43 -1.43 -9.01
N GLU A 288 5.81 -2.70 -9.01
CA GLU A 288 5.63 -3.59 -10.16
C GLU A 288 4.28 -4.32 -10.04
N ASP A 289 3.42 -4.24 -11.07
CA ASP A 289 2.12 -4.91 -11.08
C ASP A 289 2.32 -6.45 -11.13
N PRO A 290 1.84 -7.23 -10.13
CA PRO A 290 2.01 -8.69 -10.11
C PRO A 290 1.16 -9.44 -11.16
N GLY A 291 0.64 -8.76 -12.18
CA GLY A 291 -0.33 -9.25 -13.15
C GLY A 291 0.14 -10.34 -14.12
N LEU A 292 1.44 -10.66 -14.18
CA LEU A 292 1.95 -11.80 -14.94
C LEU A 292 2.82 -12.70 -14.05
N GLU A 293 2.24 -13.80 -13.57
CA GLU A 293 3.04 -14.98 -13.21
C GLU A 293 3.72 -15.51 -14.49
N LYS A 294 5.05 -15.38 -14.57
CA LYS A 294 5.83 -16.11 -15.56
C LYS A 294 6.44 -17.34 -14.92
N THR A 295 5.87 -18.48 -15.27
CA THR A 295 6.44 -19.80 -15.02
C THR A 295 7.71 -19.98 -15.84
N ILE A 296 8.87 -20.03 -15.18
CA ILE A 296 10.11 -20.52 -15.80
C ILE A 296 10.10 -22.05 -15.69
N ASN A 297 9.93 -22.75 -16.82
CA ASN A 297 10.20 -24.18 -16.91
C ASN A 297 11.69 -24.38 -17.19
N HIS A 298 12.35 -25.18 -16.35
CA HIS A 298 13.75 -25.55 -16.50
C HIS A 298 13.87 -26.83 -17.34
N CYS A 299 14.92 -26.89 -18.17
CA CYS A 299 15.74 -28.08 -18.41
C CYS A 299 17.17 -27.62 -18.67
#